data_AF-A0A832UAA3-F1
#
_entry.id   AF-A0A832UAA3-F1
#
_cell.length_a   1.000
_cell.length_b   1.000
_cell.length_c   1.000
_cell.angle_alpha   90.00
_cell.angle_beta   90.00
_cell.angle_gamma   90.00
#
_symmetry.space_group_name_H-M   'P 1'
#
loop_
_entity.id
_entity.type
_entity.pdbx_description
1 polymer ?
#
loop_
_entity_poly.entity_id
_entity_poly.type
_entity_poly.pdbx_seq_one_letter_code
_entity_poly.pdbx_strand_id
1 'polypeptide(L)'
;MVSRYLYTCEVRHEGLNKYKVVKGETKKIAEQKANAQMAQWEEQWKRKQEADRKRKEREKYTRSIEESTEEANKLTLEAEEMQNSLDTILIDNLDPRVLDYDSLKDHRVFDQTLPVKPKHEGKSTKPSREDVKYNQKLSFLQRLSRKQVEKQKTESNSQFEKDYKQWEDEEKKKDLKYDQMLADYEIAYNEWCKQEETFFAEQKANNDRIDQLKKDFELGEVSAIENYFEHSIEDIKLPLDFALEVELEYQIETKMLIVDILLPTVDDLPRLKKITFIKNRNELKESFLSDSVMNAKYDSVIYQTVLVCFNSIFGSDKYGKVESVVINGKVSTIDKATGNHIEPYILSINVKKEDFKILNLSSIDPKAWFRNEKGIAAAKLSFVTPVPPVIVLNKEDRRFIEGYGVIVNVDDSINLATMDWQDFENLIREVFEWEFSTNGGEVKITQASRDKGVDAVAFDPDPIKGGKIVIQAKRYTNVVGVSAVRDLYGTILNEGANKGILVSTSNYGNDAYEFAKDKPITLMNGSNLLYLLEKHGHKARIDIKEAKKQLYAK
;
A
#
# COMPACT_ATOMS: atom_id res chain seq x y z
N MET A 1 31.91 -29.28 96.73
CA MET A 1 30.79 -30.15 96.30
C MET A 1 30.85 -30.29 94.79
N VAL A 2 30.97 -31.54 94.37
CA VAL A 2 31.24 -32.02 93.01
C VAL A 2 30.06 -31.70 92.09
N SER A 3 30.36 -31.26 90.86
CA SER A 3 29.39 -30.99 89.79
C SER A 3 28.38 -32.15 89.66
N ARG A 4 27.11 -31.90 89.99
CA ARG A 4 26.02 -32.89 89.99
C ARG A 4 25.53 -33.31 88.59
N TYR A 5 26.24 -32.94 87.53
CA TYR A 5 25.85 -33.22 86.15
C TYR A 5 26.98 -33.97 85.44
N LEU A 6 26.80 -35.28 85.20
CA LEU A 6 27.80 -36.13 84.54
C LEU A 6 27.73 -36.12 83.01
N TYR A 7 26.62 -35.65 82.41
CA TYR A 7 26.40 -35.76 80.97
C TYR A 7 26.06 -34.41 80.35
N THR A 8 26.69 -34.11 79.22
CA THR A 8 26.51 -32.88 78.44
C THR A 8 26.10 -33.22 77.02
N CYS A 9 25.20 -32.42 76.44
CA CYS A 9 24.77 -32.54 75.06
C CYS A 9 24.87 -31.15 74.40
N GLU A 10 25.45 -31.09 73.21
CA GLU A 10 25.59 -29.86 72.45
C GLU A 10 24.43 -29.71 71.48
N VAL A 11 23.81 -28.53 71.48
CA VAL A 11 22.70 -28.21 70.58
C VAL A 11 23.10 -26.99 69.75
N ARG A 12 23.05 -27.13 68.43
CA ARG A 12 23.36 -26.08 67.47
C ARG A 12 22.24 -25.94 66.46
N HIS A 13 21.77 -24.72 66.22
CA HIS A 13 20.80 -24.43 65.18
C HIS A 13 21.39 -23.42 64.19
N GLU A 14 21.68 -23.88 62.98
CA GLU A 14 22.41 -23.10 61.97
C GLU A 14 21.60 -21.88 61.48
N GLY A 15 20.30 -22.03 61.21
CA GLY A 15 19.47 -20.91 60.71
C GLY A 15 19.29 -19.73 61.69
N LEU A 16 19.40 -19.98 63.00
CA LEU A 16 19.33 -18.94 64.03
C LEU A 16 20.73 -18.52 64.53
N ASN A 17 21.79 -19.18 64.04
CA ASN A 17 23.16 -19.07 64.53
C ASN A 17 23.27 -19.17 66.07
N LYS A 18 22.53 -20.12 66.66
CA LYS A 18 22.51 -20.34 68.12
C LYS A 18 23.25 -21.64 68.45
N TYR A 19 24.05 -21.59 69.51
CA TYR A 19 24.76 -22.74 70.07
C TYR A 19 24.60 -22.75 71.59
N LYS A 20 24.36 -23.92 72.18
CA LYS A 20 24.22 -24.07 73.64
C LYS A 20 24.60 -25.48 74.06
N VAL A 21 25.39 -25.57 75.14
CA VAL A 21 25.70 -26.85 75.80
C VAL A 21 24.72 -27.05 76.94
N VAL A 22 23.95 -28.14 76.89
CA VAL A 22 22.94 -28.51 77.88
C VAL A 22 23.49 -29.61 78.79
N LYS A 23 23.29 -29.47 80.11
CA LYS A 23 23.81 -30.41 81.13
C LYS A 23 22.67 -31.16 81.83
N GLY A 24 22.88 -32.43 82.17
CA GLY A 24 21.91 -33.28 82.86
C GLY A 24 22.53 -34.28 83.83
N GLU A 25 21.74 -34.72 84.82
CA GLU A 25 22.18 -35.67 85.85
C GLU A 25 22.31 -37.10 85.28
N THR A 26 21.51 -37.43 84.27
CA THR A 26 21.60 -38.67 83.47
C THR A 26 21.63 -38.34 81.98
N LYS A 27 22.16 -39.25 81.16
CA LYS A 27 22.21 -39.10 79.69
C LYS A 27 20.83 -38.78 79.09
N LYS A 28 19.79 -39.49 79.53
CA LYS A 28 18.39 -39.30 79.07
C LYS A 28 17.83 -37.91 79.41
N ILE A 29 18.17 -37.36 80.58
CA ILE A 29 17.73 -36.00 80.99
C ILE A 29 18.47 -34.93 80.19
N ALA A 30 19.77 -35.11 79.93
CA ALA A 30 20.53 -34.19 79.07
C ALA A 30 19.98 -34.17 77.63
N GLU A 31 19.67 -35.35 77.07
CA GLU A 31 19.05 -35.50 75.74
C GLU A 31 17.64 -34.90 75.67
N GLN A 32 16.77 -35.14 76.68
CA GLN A 32 15.43 -34.54 76.71
C GLN A 32 15.48 -33.01 76.78
N LYS A 33 16.38 -32.44 77.59
CA LYS A 33 16.56 -30.98 77.67
C LYS A 33 17.16 -30.42 76.36
N ALA A 34 18.06 -31.15 75.71
CA ALA A 34 18.60 -30.80 74.41
C ALA A 34 17.51 -30.80 73.32
N ASN A 35 16.68 -31.84 73.27
CA ASN A 35 15.55 -31.95 72.35
C ASN A 35 14.51 -30.85 72.57
N ALA A 36 14.16 -30.53 73.83
CA ALA A 36 13.26 -29.43 74.14
C ALA A 36 13.85 -28.07 73.72
N GLN A 37 15.15 -27.86 73.92
CA GLN A 37 15.84 -26.64 73.48
C GLN A 37 15.88 -26.52 71.94
N MET A 38 16.12 -27.62 71.24
CA MET A 38 16.08 -27.67 69.78
C MET A 38 14.67 -27.42 69.25
N ALA A 39 13.65 -28.07 69.81
CA ALA A 39 12.25 -27.87 69.43
C ALA A 39 11.80 -26.41 69.61
N GLN A 40 12.22 -25.75 70.70
CA GLN A 40 11.97 -24.32 70.93
C GLN A 40 12.63 -23.45 69.84
N TRP A 41 13.87 -23.77 69.45
CA TRP A 41 14.57 -23.05 68.40
C TRP A 41 13.97 -23.29 67.02
N GLU A 42 13.55 -24.52 66.72
CA GLU A 42 12.83 -24.84 65.48
C GLU A 42 11.51 -24.08 65.38
N GLU A 43 10.76 -23.93 66.48
CA GLU A 43 9.53 -23.15 66.49
C GLU A 43 9.80 -21.65 66.25
N GLN A 44 10.84 -21.09 66.90
CA GLN A 44 11.28 -19.71 66.65
C GLN A 44 11.71 -19.50 65.20
N TRP A 45 12.42 -20.47 64.63
CA TRP A 45 12.87 -20.43 63.24
C TRP A 45 11.71 -20.53 62.25
N LYS A 46 10.72 -21.41 62.51
CA LYS A 46 9.48 -21.49 61.72
C LYS A 46 8.71 -20.17 61.72
N ARG A 47 8.53 -19.53 62.88
CA ARG A 47 7.88 -18.22 62.98
C ARG A 47 8.63 -17.13 62.21
N LYS A 48 9.97 -17.13 62.29
CA LYS A 48 10.81 -16.19 61.53
C LYS A 48 10.67 -16.41 60.02
N GLN A 49 10.75 -17.65 59.55
CA GLN A 49 10.55 -17.99 58.14
C GLN A 49 9.16 -17.60 57.62
N GLU A 50 8.10 -17.81 58.41
CA GLU A 50 6.74 -17.43 58.03
C GLU A 50 6.57 -15.91 57.95
N ALA A 51 7.15 -15.16 58.90
CA ALA A 51 7.15 -13.70 58.87
C ALA A 51 7.94 -13.15 57.66
N ASP A 52 9.12 -13.71 57.38
CA ASP A 52 9.94 -13.35 56.21
C ASP A 52 9.21 -13.70 54.90
N ARG A 53 8.50 -14.83 54.84
CA ARG A 53 7.66 -15.20 53.69
C ARG A 53 6.53 -14.21 53.47
N LYS A 54 5.74 -13.91 54.51
CA LYS A 54 4.64 -12.92 54.44
C LYS A 54 5.15 -11.53 54.08
N ARG A 55 6.32 -11.14 54.59
CA ARG A 55 6.98 -9.87 54.22
C ARG A 55 7.33 -9.85 52.74
N LYS A 56 8.01 -10.88 52.23
CA LYS A 56 8.36 -11.00 50.80
C LYS A 56 7.11 -11.02 49.90
N GLU A 57 6.04 -11.70 50.31
CA GLU A 57 4.76 -11.72 49.58
C GLU A 57 4.13 -10.32 49.51
N ARG A 58 4.13 -9.56 50.62
CA ARG A 58 3.65 -8.17 50.65
C ARG A 58 4.51 -7.21 49.84
N GLU A 59 5.84 -7.36 49.89
CA GLU A 59 6.77 -6.56 49.09
C GLU A 59 6.56 -6.81 47.59
N LYS A 60 6.39 -8.08 47.19
CA LYS A 60 6.05 -8.44 45.79
C LYS A 60 4.71 -7.88 45.35
N TYR A 61 3.68 -7.99 46.19
CA TYR A 61 2.36 -7.44 45.89
C TYR A 61 2.42 -5.92 45.73
N THR A 62 3.09 -5.21 46.65
CA THR A 62 3.24 -3.75 46.58
C THR A 62 3.95 -3.32 45.31
N ARG A 63 5.06 -4.00 44.97
CA ARG A 63 5.80 -3.73 43.73
C ARG A 63 4.94 -3.94 42.48
N SER A 64 4.18 -5.03 42.41
CA SER A 64 3.30 -5.31 41.27
C SER A 64 2.21 -4.23 41.10
N ILE A 65 1.67 -3.71 42.21
CA ILE A 65 0.70 -2.61 42.20
C ILE A 65 1.36 -1.31 41.74
N GLU A 66 2.60 -1.03 42.19
CA GLU A 66 3.38 0.13 41.75
C GLU A 66 3.66 0.06 40.24
N GLU A 67 4.19 -1.07 39.75
CA GLU A 67 4.44 -1.31 38.32
C GLU A 67 3.18 -1.13 37.46
N SER A 68 2.04 -1.70 37.88
CA SER A 68 0.77 -1.55 37.14
C SER A 68 0.22 -0.12 37.20
N THR A 69 0.49 0.61 38.28
CA THR A 69 0.09 2.03 38.40
C THR A 69 0.96 2.92 37.51
N GLU A 70 2.26 2.65 37.45
CA GLU A 70 3.19 3.35 36.56
C GLU A 70 2.84 3.11 35.09
N GLU A 71 2.52 1.87 34.72
CA GLU A 71 2.05 1.53 33.37
C GLU A 71 0.76 2.29 33.01
N ALA A 72 -0.23 2.32 33.91
CA ALA A 72 -1.46 3.08 33.69
C ALA A 72 -1.21 4.59 33.51
N ASN A 73 -0.27 5.15 34.28
CA ASN A 73 0.11 6.56 34.15
C ASN A 73 0.82 6.82 32.82
N LYS A 74 1.71 5.93 32.38
CA LYS A 74 2.39 6.03 31.09
C LYS A 74 1.39 6.02 29.93
N LEU A 75 0.48 5.05 29.91
CA LEU A 75 -0.55 4.95 28.86
C LEU A 75 -1.52 6.15 28.89
N THR A 76 -1.77 6.71 30.07
CA THR A 76 -2.55 7.95 30.19
C THR A 76 -1.81 9.13 29.56
N LEU A 77 -0.51 9.26 29.79
CA LEU A 77 0.30 10.32 29.18
C LEU A 77 0.32 10.18 27.65
N GLU A 78 0.51 8.97 27.11
CA GLU A 78 0.45 8.70 25.68
C GLU A 78 -0.92 9.08 25.08
N ALA A 79 -2.02 8.77 25.79
CA ALA A 79 -3.36 9.18 25.38
C ALA A 79 -3.54 10.71 25.40
N GLU A 80 -3.06 11.40 26.44
CA GLU A 80 -3.12 12.87 26.55
C GLU A 80 -2.27 13.55 25.47
N GLU A 81 -1.07 13.05 25.17
CA GLU A 81 -0.22 13.53 24.08
C GLU A 81 -0.91 13.37 22.72
N MET A 82 -1.55 12.24 22.46
CA MET A 82 -2.33 12.00 21.24
C MET A 82 -3.57 12.90 21.16
N GLN A 83 -4.22 13.22 22.29
CA GLN A 83 -5.31 14.20 22.29
C GLN A 83 -4.79 15.61 21.99
N ASN A 84 -3.64 15.99 22.53
CA ASN A 84 -3.05 17.32 22.32
C ASN A 84 -2.57 17.49 20.87
N SER A 85 -1.98 16.47 20.26
CA SER A 85 -1.54 16.56 18.85
C SER A 85 -2.71 16.81 17.90
N LEU A 86 -3.91 16.29 18.19
CA LEU A 86 -5.13 16.62 17.44
C LEU A 86 -5.56 18.10 17.58
N ASP A 87 -5.21 18.77 18.69
CA ASP A 87 -5.48 20.20 18.89
C ASP A 87 -4.44 21.10 18.22
N THR A 88 -3.27 20.57 17.87
CA THR A 88 -2.13 21.34 17.35
C THR A 88 -1.78 21.03 15.90
N ILE A 89 -2.62 20.28 15.17
CA ILE A 89 -2.40 19.90 13.75
C ILE A 89 -1.96 21.11 12.91
N LEU A 90 -2.63 22.25 13.04
CA LEU A 90 -2.26 23.47 12.31
C LEU A 90 -0.89 24.01 12.72
N ILE A 91 -0.64 24.09 14.03
CA ILE A 91 0.61 24.64 14.59
C ILE A 91 1.80 23.78 14.18
N ASP A 92 1.64 22.46 14.20
CA ASP A 92 2.68 21.49 13.85
C ASP A 92 2.98 21.49 12.34
N ASN A 93 2.11 22.08 11.51
CA ASN A 93 2.23 22.18 10.05
C ASN A 93 2.23 23.64 9.55
N LEU A 94 2.75 24.59 10.33
CA LEU A 94 2.83 26.01 9.93
C LEU A 94 3.82 26.28 8.80
N ASP A 95 4.91 25.53 8.74
CA ASP A 95 5.97 25.72 7.75
C ASP A 95 5.74 24.78 6.56
N PRO A 96 5.19 25.28 5.44
CA PRO A 96 4.93 24.47 4.26
C PRO A 96 6.27 24.00 3.68
N ARG A 97 6.41 22.68 3.52
CA ARG A 97 7.58 22.10 2.87
C ARG A 97 7.41 22.22 1.38
N VAL A 98 8.38 22.86 0.75
CA VAL A 98 8.44 22.87 -0.70
C VAL A 98 8.98 21.52 -1.14
N LEU A 99 8.27 20.85 -2.04
CA LEU A 99 8.71 19.58 -2.62
C LEU A 99 10.12 19.73 -3.19
N ASP A 100 11.04 18.93 -2.66
CA ASP A 100 12.39 18.81 -3.18
C ASP A 100 12.44 17.64 -4.17
N TYR A 101 12.46 17.96 -5.46
CA TYR A 101 12.56 16.97 -6.52
C TYR A 101 13.79 16.06 -6.38
N ASP A 102 14.87 16.53 -5.74
CA ASP A 102 16.06 15.70 -5.53
C ASP A 102 15.82 14.57 -4.50
N SER A 103 14.94 14.82 -3.51
CA SER A 103 14.55 13.79 -2.54
C SER A 103 13.69 12.67 -3.13
N LEU A 104 13.05 12.92 -4.29
CA LEU A 104 12.26 11.92 -5.02
C LEU A 104 13.13 11.04 -5.93
N LYS A 105 14.41 11.38 -6.10
CA LYS A 105 15.34 10.57 -6.89
C LYS A 105 15.74 9.31 -6.15
N ASP A 106 15.94 8.25 -6.92
CA ASP A 106 16.50 7.00 -6.43
C ASP A 106 18.01 7.17 -6.25
N HIS A 107 18.44 7.15 -4.99
CA HIS A 107 19.85 7.21 -4.55
C HIS A 107 20.37 5.86 -4.03
N ARG A 108 19.66 4.74 -4.30
CA ARG A 108 20.10 3.42 -3.86
C ARG A 108 21.46 3.06 -4.46
N VAL A 109 22.26 2.31 -3.70
CA VAL A 109 23.54 1.79 -4.15
C VAL A 109 23.38 0.32 -4.50
N PHE A 110 24.00 -0.13 -5.58
CA PHE A 110 24.04 -1.55 -5.91
C PHE A 110 24.88 -2.30 -4.88
N ASP A 111 24.22 -3.10 -4.03
CA ASP A 111 24.80 -3.72 -2.84
C ASP A 111 25.24 -5.18 -3.05
N GLN A 112 25.15 -5.68 -4.29
CA GLN A 112 25.52 -7.05 -4.59
C GLN A 112 27.04 -7.25 -4.72
N THR A 113 27.54 -8.30 -4.06
CA THR A 113 28.96 -8.64 -4.09
C THR A 113 29.40 -9.21 -5.43
N LEU A 114 30.51 -8.69 -5.96
CA LEU A 114 31.14 -9.20 -7.17
C LEU A 114 31.53 -10.69 -7.02
N PRO A 115 31.14 -11.58 -7.97
CA PRO A 115 31.56 -12.97 -7.96
C PRO A 115 33.09 -13.11 -7.89
N VAL A 116 33.58 -14.08 -7.11
CA VAL A 116 35.02 -14.29 -6.91
C VAL A 116 35.56 -15.22 -7.98
N LYS A 117 36.57 -14.75 -8.73
CA LYS A 117 37.23 -15.57 -9.75
C LYS A 117 37.94 -16.78 -9.12
N PRO A 118 37.64 -18.02 -9.57
CA PRO A 118 38.29 -19.21 -9.04
C PRO A 118 39.79 -19.21 -9.34
N LYS A 119 40.58 -19.85 -8.47
CA LYS A 119 42.03 -19.99 -8.61
C LYS A 119 42.38 -21.43 -8.96
N HIS A 120 43.29 -21.62 -9.90
CA HIS A 120 43.77 -22.93 -10.30
C HIS A 120 44.55 -23.58 -9.15
N GLU A 121 44.24 -24.84 -8.82
CA GLU A 121 45.00 -25.60 -7.83
C GLU A 121 46.43 -25.87 -8.38
N GLY A 122 47.45 -25.79 -7.54
CA GLY A 122 48.83 -26.07 -7.97
C GLY A 122 49.00 -27.52 -8.46
N LYS A 123 49.87 -27.71 -9.45
CA LYS A 123 50.20 -29.05 -9.99
C LYS A 123 50.83 -29.93 -8.90
N SER A 124 50.35 -31.16 -8.76
CA SER A 124 50.96 -32.15 -7.86
C SER A 124 52.32 -32.62 -8.37
N THR A 125 53.19 -33.04 -7.46
CA THR A 125 54.51 -33.60 -7.78
C THR A 125 54.38 -34.81 -8.69
N LYS A 126 55.00 -34.76 -9.88
CA LYS A 126 54.95 -35.84 -10.86
C LYS A 126 55.78 -37.05 -10.40
N PRO A 127 55.24 -38.29 -10.38
CA PRO A 127 56.00 -39.49 -10.05
C PRO A 127 57.22 -39.64 -10.97
N SER A 128 58.39 -39.83 -10.37
CA SER A 128 59.64 -40.02 -11.10
C SER A 128 60.11 -41.47 -11.01
N ARG A 129 60.67 -42.00 -12.11
CA ARG A 129 61.26 -43.34 -12.11
C ARG A 129 62.45 -43.47 -11.16
N GLU A 130 63.02 -42.35 -10.74
CA GLU A 130 64.14 -42.28 -9.81
C GLU A 130 63.69 -42.34 -8.33
N ASP A 131 62.38 -42.26 -8.06
CA ASP A 131 61.86 -42.24 -6.70
C ASP A 131 62.23 -43.53 -5.95
N VAL A 132 62.62 -43.36 -4.69
CA VAL A 132 63.05 -44.46 -3.79
C VAL A 132 61.98 -45.55 -3.69
N LYS A 133 60.70 -45.18 -3.85
CA LYS A 133 59.54 -46.07 -3.85
C LYS A 133 59.62 -47.15 -4.95
N TYR A 134 60.16 -46.81 -6.12
CA TYR A 134 60.27 -47.72 -7.28
C TYR A 134 61.65 -48.39 -7.39
N ASN A 135 62.66 -47.86 -6.69
CA ASN A 135 64.04 -48.38 -6.72
C ASN A 135 64.49 -49.00 -5.39
N GLN A 136 63.65 -49.84 -4.78
CA GLN A 136 63.99 -50.50 -3.52
C GLN A 136 65.16 -51.49 -3.71
N LYS A 137 66.24 -51.30 -2.92
CA LYS A 137 67.45 -52.13 -3.01
C LYS A 137 67.14 -53.58 -2.60
N LEU A 138 67.38 -54.52 -3.53
CA LEU A 138 67.28 -55.97 -3.26
C LEU A 138 68.34 -56.45 -2.26
N SER A 139 67.95 -57.34 -1.35
CA SER A 139 68.86 -58.05 -0.46
C SER A 139 69.75 -59.05 -1.23
N PHE A 140 70.95 -59.33 -0.74
CA PHE A 140 71.99 -60.10 -1.44
C PHE A 140 71.51 -61.48 -1.93
N LEU A 141 70.71 -62.20 -1.14
CA LEU A 141 70.13 -63.50 -1.50
C LEU A 141 69.05 -63.39 -2.60
N GLN A 142 68.32 -62.27 -2.67
CA GLN A 142 67.26 -62.06 -3.66
C GLN A 142 67.82 -61.71 -5.05
N ARG A 143 69.04 -61.15 -5.12
CA ARG A 143 69.74 -60.84 -6.38
C ARG A 143 70.22 -62.07 -7.16
N LEU A 144 70.40 -63.22 -6.49
CA LEU A 144 70.87 -64.46 -7.09
C LEU A 144 69.75 -65.19 -7.87
N SER A 145 68.47 -64.90 -7.58
CA SER A 145 67.32 -65.46 -8.28
C SER A 145 66.85 -64.55 -9.41
N ARG A 146 67.16 -64.91 -10.66
CA ARG A 146 66.68 -64.17 -11.85
C ARG A 146 65.16 -63.95 -11.83
N LYS A 147 64.41 -64.96 -11.37
CA LYS A 147 62.95 -64.92 -11.25
C LYS A 147 62.45 -63.88 -10.21
N GLN A 148 63.17 -63.68 -9.11
CA GLN A 148 62.80 -62.66 -8.11
C GLN A 148 63.18 -61.24 -8.55
N VAL A 149 64.33 -61.09 -9.21
CA VAL A 149 64.76 -59.80 -9.79
C VAL A 149 63.77 -59.33 -10.87
N GLU A 150 63.34 -60.24 -11.75
CA GLU A 150 62.33 -59.93 -12.78
C GLU A 150 60.96 -59.65 -12.16
N LYS A 151 60.55 -60.40 -11.13
CA LYS A 151 59.28 -60.17 -10.42
C LYS A 151 59.25 -58.79 -9.77
N GLN A 152 60.30 -58.38 -9.06
CA GLN A 152 60.36 -57.07 -8.43
C GLN A 152 60.44 -55.93 -9.45
N LYS A 153 61.16 -56.12 -10.56
CA LYS A 153 61.19 -55.15 -11.67
C LYS A 153 59.81 -54.97 -12.29
N THR A 154 59.06 -56.07 -12.45
CA THR A 154 57.69 -56.06 -12.98
C THR A 154 56.71 -55.41 -12.00
N GLU A 155 56.82 -55.71 -10.70
CA GLU A 155 56.02 -55.10 -9.63
C GLU A 155 56.31 -53.60 -9.50
N SER A 156 57.57 -53.18 -9.55
CA SER A 156 57.98 -51.78 -9.51
C SER A 156 57.50 -51.01 -10.74
N ASN A 157 57.68 -51.56 -11.95
CA ASN A 157 57.15 -50.96 -13.17
C ASN A 157 55.62 -50.85 -13.11
N SER A 158 54.93 -51.89 -12.65
CA SER A 158 53.46 -51.86 -12.50
C SER A 158 53.02 -50.82 -11.46
N GLN A 159 53.76 -50.65 -10.35
CA GLN A 159 53.45 -49.65 -9.34
C GLN A 159 53.72 -48.22 -9.85
N PHE A 160 54.81 -48.00 -10.59
CA PHE A 160 55.08 -46.72 -11.25
C PHE A 160 53.99 -46.38 -12.26
N GLU A 161 53.60 -47.33 -13.12
CA GLU A 161 52.52 -47.12 -14.09
C GLU A 161 51.18 -46.81 -13.41
N LYS A 162 50.86 -47.49 -12.30
CA LYS A 162 49.66 -47.20 -11.49
C LYS A 162 49.71 -45.80 -10.89
N ASP A 163 50.81 -45.44 -10.22
CA ASP A 163 50.96 -44.14 -9.55
C ASP A 163 51.02 -42.99 -10.57
N TYR A 164 51.69 -43.20 -11.71
CA TYR A 164 51.73 -42.25 -12.82
C TYR A 164 50.33 -42.01 -13.40
N LYS A 165 49.58 -43.10 -13.64
CA LYS A 165 48.20 -43.01 -14.11
C LYS A 165 47.29 -42.33 -13.09
N GLN A 166 47.46 -42.63 -11.80
CA GLN A 166 46.71 -41.98 -10.73
C GLN A 166 47.01 -40.47 -10.68
N TRP A 167 48.28 -40.06 -10.75
CA TRP A 167 48.65 -38.65 -10.82
C TRP A 167 48.05 -37.97 -12.06
N GLU A 168 48.10 -38.62 -13.23
CA GLU A 168 47.52 -38.10 -14.46
C GLU A 168 45.99 -37.93 -14.35
N ASP A 169 45.29 -38.92 -13.78
CA ASP A 169 43.85 -38.87 -13.55
C ASP A 169 43.47 -37.80 -12.49
N GLU A 170 44.31 -37.60 -11.46
CA GLU A 170 44.13 -36.56 -10.44
C GLU A 170 44.32 -35.16 -11.01
N GLU A 171 45.37 -34.93 -11.81
CA GLU A 171 45.59 -33.63 -12.48
C GLU A 171 44.46 -33.34 -13.49
N LYS A 172 44.04 -34.32 -14.30
CA LYS A 172 42.87 -34.17 -15.18
C LYS A 172 41.59 -33.82 -14.41
N LYS A 173 41.37 -34.41 -13.23
CA LYS A 173 40.22 -34.08 -12.38
C LYS A 173 40.30 -32.66 -11.83
N LYS A 174 41.49 -32.19 -11.45
CA LYS A 174 41.69 -30.79 -11.01
C LYS A 174 41.43 -29.81 -12.13
N ASP A 175 41.95 -30.09 -13.33
CA ASP A 175 41.73 -29.26 -14.52
C ASP A 175 40.23 -29.20 -14.86
N LEU A 176 39.55 -30.36 -14.93
CA LEU A 176 38.10 -30.43 -15.16
C LEU A 176 37.28 -29.69 -14.09
N LYS A 177 37.68 -29.80 -12.81
CA LYS A 177 37.02 -29.07 -11.71
C LYS A 177 37.23 -27.56 -11.85
N TYR A 178 38.43 -27.13 -12.20
CA TYR A 178 38.73 -25.72 -12.43
C TYR A 178 37.94 -25.16 -13.62
N ASP A 179 37.87 -25.90 -14.73
CA ASP A 179 37.08 -25.51 -15.90
C ASP A 179 35.59 -25.38 -15.56
N GLN A 180 35.05 -26.30 -14.76
CA GLN A 180 33.67 -26.20 -14.27
C GLN A 180 33.47 -24.96 -13.39
N MET A 181 34.36 -24.72 -12.42
CA MET A 181 34.29 -23.53 -11.56
C MET A 181 34.42 -22.23 -12.35
N LEU A 182 35.23 -22.23 -13.42
CA LEU A 182 35.39 -21.09 -14.32
C LEU A 182 34.10 -20.83 -15.11
N ALA A 183 33.47 -21.87 -15.64
CA ALA A 183 32.18 -21.76 -16.33
C ALA A 183 31.07 -21.25 -15.39
N ASP A 184 31.00 -21.78 -14.17
CA ASP A 184 30.04 -21.32 -13.15
C ASP A 184 30.30 -19.85 -12.77
N TYR A 185 31.57 -19.45 -12.66
CA TYR A 185 31.97 -18.05 -12.45
C TYR A 185 31.56 -17.15 -13.61
N GLU A 186 31.77 -17.56 -14.86
CA GLU A 186 31.40 -16.76 -16.03
C GLU A 186 29.88 -16.56 -16.11
N ILE A 187 29.09 -17.59 -15.78
CA ILE A 187 27.63 -17.48 -15.67
C ILE A 187 27.26 -16.46 -14.58
N ALA A 188 27.80 -16.64 -13.37
CA ALA A 188 27.51 -15.76 -12.24
C ALA A 188 27.96 -14.31 -12.49
N TYR A 189 29.12 -14.11 -13.13
CA TYR A 189 29.64 -12.79 -13.49
C TYR A 189 28.76 -12.10 -14.53
N ASN A 190 28.36 -12.82 -15.59
CA ASN A 190 27.47 -12.27 -16.61
C ASN A 190 26.08 -11.93 -16.04
N GLU A 191 25.57 -12.75 -15.12
CA GLU A 191 24.32 -12.47 -14.43
C GLU A 191 24.44 -11.24 -13.52
N TRP A 192 25.53 -11.14 -12.74
CA TRP A 192 25.82 -9.96 -11.92
C TRP A 192 25.95 -8.68 -12.76
N CYS A 193 26.67 -8.72 -13.89
CA CYS A 193 26.78 -7.58 -14.81
C CYS A 193 25.42 -7.15 -15.37
N LYS A 194 24.56 -8.11 -15.74
CA LYS A 194 23.20 -7.80 -16.18
C LYS A 194 22.40 -7.13 -15.07
N GLN A 195 22.48 -7.64 -13.84
CA GLN A 195 21.77 -7.07 -12.69
C GLN A 195 22.25 -5.65 -12.39
N GLU A 196 23.56 -5.41 -12.42
CA GLU A 196 24.17 -4.09 -12.27
C GLU A 196 23.68 -3.12 -13.36
N GLU A 197 23.72 -3.54 -14.62
CA GLU A 197 23.25 -2.73 -15.76
C GLU A 197 21.75 -2.41 -15.63
N THR A 198 20.91 -3.41 -15.30
CA THR A 198 19.48 -3.19 -15.09
C THR A 198 19.20 -2.25 -13.93
N PHE A 199 19.91 -2.38 -12.81
CA PHE A 199 19.75 -1.53 -11.63
C PHE A 199 20.05 -0.06 -11.96
N PHE A 200 21.19 0.22 -12.60
CA PHE A 200 21.55 1.58 -12.98
C PHE A 200 20.66 2.14 -14.10
N ALA A 201 20.19 1.30 -15.03
CA ALA A 201 19.25 1.72 -16.06
C ALA A 201 17.88 2.11 -15.46
N GLU A 202 17.35 1.33 -14.52
CA GLU A 202 16.11 1.62 -13.79
C GLU A 202 16.24 2.88 -12.94
N GLN A 203 17.32 2.99 -12.16
CA GLN A 203 17.62 4.19 -11.36
C GLN A 203 17.69 5.43 -12.23
N LYS A 204 18.44 5.37 -13.34
CA LYS A 204 18.54 6.49 -14.29
C LYS A 204 17.18 6.83 -14.90
N ALA A 205 16.42 5.85 -15.36
CA ALA A 205 15.10 6.09 -15.94
C ALA A 205 14.13 6.75 -14.94
N ASN A 206 14.14 6.33 -13.68
CA ASN A 206 13.34 6.99 -12.64
C ASN A 206 13.82 8.42 -12.39
N ASN A 207 15.13 8.65 -12.26
CA ASN A 207 15.68 9.98 -12.01
C ASN A 207 15.45 10.94 -13.18
N ASP A 208 15.59 10.47 -14.42
CA ASP A 208 15.28 11.22 -15.64
C ASP A 208 13.77 11.60 -15.69
N ARG A 209 12.88 10.70 -15.24
CA ARG A 209 11.43 10.99 -15.12
C ARG A 209 11.16 12.10 -14.10
N ILE A 210 11.81 12.07 -12.94
CA ILE A 210 11.68 13.13 -11.93
C ILE A 210 12.21 14.48 -12.47
N ASP A 211 13.33 14.46 -13.18
CA ASP A 211 13.88 15.66 -13.83
C ASP A 211 12.95 16.20 -14.92
N GLN A 212 12.23 15.33 -15.64
CA GLN A 212 11.23 15.75 -16.62
C GLN A 212 10.01 16.37 -15.93
N LEU A 213 9.48 15.76 -14.87
CA LEU A 213 8.37 16.32 -14.08
C LEU A 213 8.68 17.72 -13.54
N LYS A 214 9.92 17.94 -13.09
CA LYS A 214 10.38 19.26 -12.66
C LYS A 214 10.33 20.28 -13.80
N LYS A 215 10.80 19.92 -15.00
CA LYS A 215 10.75 20.80 -16.18
C LYS A 215 9.31 21.08 -16.59
N ASP A 216 8.46 20.06 -16.61
CA ASP A 216 7.05 20.19 -17.00
C ASP A 216 6.31 21.12 -16.04
N PHE A 217 6.60 21.05 -14.74
CA PHE A 217 6.07 21.98 -13.74
C PHE A 217 6.55 23.42 -13.94
N GLU A 218 7.84 23.62 -14.25
CA GLU A 218 8.41 24.93 -14.57
C GLU A 218 7.73 25.53 -15.82
N LEU A 219 7.54 24.72 -16.87
CA LEU A 219 6.83 25.06 -18.10
C LEU A 219 5.33 25.32 -17.87
N GLY A 220 4.76 24.79 -16.79
CA GLY A 220 3.36 24.98 -16.42
C GLY A 220 2.40 23.97 -17.04
N GLU A 221 2.89 22.77 -17.35
CA GLU A 221 2.05 21.65 -17.78
C GLU A 221 1.06 21.28 -16.67
N VAL A 222 -0.22 21.15 -17.04
CA VAL A 222 -1.34 20.96 -16.11
C VAL A 222 -1.14 19.73 -15.22
N SER A 223 -0.79 18.59 -15.83
CA SER A 223 -0.58 17.33 -15.11
C SER A 223 0.60 17.38 -14.14
N ALA A 224 1.65 18.14 -14.45
CA ALA A 224 2.79 18.32 -13.57
C ALA A 224 2.44 19.23 -12.38
N ILE A 225 1.58 20.24 -12.59
CA ILE A 225 1.06 21.09 -11.51
C ILE A 225 0.16 20.29 -10.57
N GLU A 226 -0.77 19.51 -11.11
CA GLU A 226 -1.64 18.63 -10.33
C GLU A 226 -0.81 17.65 -9.49
N ASN A 227 0.13 16.94 -10.12
CA ASN A 227 0.97 15.97 -9.42
C ASN A 227 1.87 16.62 -8.35
N TYR A 228 2.35 17.84 -8.58
CA TYR A 228 3.13 18.57 -7.58
C TYR A 228 2.33 18.82 -6.31
N PHE A 229 1.09 19.32 -6.45
CA PHE A 229 0.24 19.63 -5.31
C PHE A 229 -0.36 18.38 -4.66
N GLU A 230 -0.55 17.29 -5.42
CA GLU A 230 -0.92 15.97 -4.91
C GLU A 230 0.06 15.53 -3.84
N HIS A 231 1.34 15.44 -4.20
CA HIS A 231 2.41 15.08 -3.27
C HIS A 231 2.57 16.08 -2.12
N SER A 232 2.34 17.39 -2.36
CA SER A 232 2.39 18.42 -1.32
C SER A 232 1.33 18.22 -0.24
N ILE A 233 0.16 17.69 -0.60
CA ILE A 233 -0.93 17.42 0.35
C ILE A 233 -0.75 16.05 1.00
N GLU A 234 -0.31 15.04 0.26
CA GLU A 234 -0.05 13.69 0.78
C GLU A 234 1.10 13.63 1.80
N ASP A 235 2.10 14.52 1.72
CA ASP A 235 3.18 14.62 2.73
C ASP A 235 2.72 15.25 4.07
N ILE A 236 1.48 15.76 4.15
CA ILE A 236 0.95 16.33 5.39
C ILE A 236 0.81 15.23 6.45
N LYS A 237 1.53 15.38 7.56
CA LYS A 237 1.52 14.42 8.66
C LYS A 237 0.39 14.73 9.61
N LEU A 238 -0.66 13.92 9.56
CA LEU A 238 -1.71 13.91 10.55
C LEU A 238 -1.34 13.02 11.74
N PRO A 239 -1.70 13.39 12.98
CA PRO A 239 -1.52 12.54 14.16
C PRO A 239 -2.63 11.48 14.27
N LEU A 240 -2.93 10.84 13.14
CA LEU A 240 -3.99 9.85 12.95
C LEU A 240 -3.45 8.74 12.04
N ASP A 241 -3.95 7.53 12.21
CA ASP A 241 -3.70 6.43 11.27
C ASP A 241 -4.63 6.59 10.04
N PHE A 242 -4.46 7.71 9.34
CA PHE A 242 -5.29 8.11 8.22
C PHE A 242 -4.43 8.85 7.19
N ALA A 243 -4.42 8.36 5.96
CA ALA A 243 -3.77 9.01 4.83
C ALA A 243 -4.77 9.91 4.10
N LEU A 244 -4.38 11.15 3.81
CA LEU A 244 -5.20 12.04 2.99
C LEU A 244 -5.10 11.60 1.53
N GLU A 245 -6.21 11.11 0.98
CA GLU A 245 -6.33 10.83 -0.44
C GLU A 245 -6.92 12.06 -1.14
N VAL A 246 -6.31 12.48 -2.25
CA VAL A 246 -6.73 13.68 -2.98
C VAL A 246 -6.92 13.43 -4.47
N GLU A 247 -7.93 14.07 -5.06
CA GLU A 247 -8.13 14.20 -6.49
C GLU A 247 -8.00 15.70 -6.83
N LEU A 248 -7.24 16.04 -7.88
CA LEU A 248 -6.92 17.43 -8.22
C LEU A 248 -7.28 17.75 -9.67
N GLU A 249 -7.72 18.99 -9.89
CA GLU A 249 -7.89 19.58 -11.23
C GLU A 249 -7.35 21.01 -11.24
N TYR A 250 -6.46 21.33 -12.16
CA TYR A 250 -5.88 22.67 -12.28
C TYR A 250 -6.37 23.42 -13.52
N GLN A 251 -7.24 24.42 -13.35
CA GLN A 251 -7.72 25.29 -14.43
C GLN A 251 -6.69 26.36 -14.80
N ILE A 252 -6.18 26.32 -16.04
CA ILE A 252 -5.09 27.20 -16.47
C ILE A 252 -5.56 28.64 -16.71
N GLU A 253 -6.78 28.84 -17.20
CA GLU A 253 -7.36 30.15 -17.53
C GLU A 253 -7.58 31.00 -16.28
N THR A 254 -8.02 30.35 -15.19
CA THR A 254 -8.34 30.98 -13.91
C THR A 254 -7.24 30.81 -12.87
N LYS A 255 -6.21 30.01 -13.16
CA LYS A 255 -5.18 29.55 -12.23
C LYS A 255 -5.77 29.00 -10.92
N MET A 256 -6.87 28.27 -11.06
CA MET A 256 -7.62 27.70 -9.95
C MET A 256 -7.25 26.23 -9.79
N LEU A 257 -6.89 25.83 -8.57
CA LEU A 257 -6.70 24.43 -8.21
C LEU A 257 -7.94 23.95 -7.46
N ILE A 258 -8.64 22.96 -7.99
CA ILE A 258 -9.77 22.30 -7.33
C ILE A 258 -9.24 21.01 -6.71
N VAL A 259 -9.56 20.79 -5.44
CA VAL A 259 -9.08 19.68 -4.63
C VAL A 259 -10.27 18.96 -4.01
N ASP A 260 -10.53 17.72 -4.39
CA ASP A 260 -11.37 16.84 -3.61
C ASP A 260 -10.48 16.04 -2.67
N ILE A 261 -10.78 16.10 -1.37
CA ILE A 261 -10.00 15.44 -0.33
C ILE A 261 -10.87 14.48 0.45
N LEU A 262 -10.40 13.24 0.60
CA LEU A 262 -10.98 12.28 1.53
C LEU A 262 -10.51 12.62 2.94
N LEU A 263 -11.46 13.00 3.79
CA LEU A 263 -11.22 13.38 5.18
C LEU A 263 -11.55 12.22 6.12
N PRO A 264 -10.92 12.19 7.32
CA PRO A 264 -11.28 11.20 8.33
C PRO A 264 -12.71 11.39 8.80
N THR A 265 -13.30 10.33 9.31
CA THR A 265 -14.58 10.33 10.03
C THR A 265 -14.37 10.48 11.53
N VAL A 266 -15.44 10.74 12.28
CA VAL A 266 -15.38 10.84 13.75
C VAL A 266 -14.91 9.54 14.42
N ASP A 267 -15.08 8.40 13.75
CA ASP A 267 -14.71 7.09 14.28
C ASP A 267 -13.22 6.77 14.06
N ASP A 268 -12.55 7.47 13.14
CA ASP A 268 -11.10 7.39 12.93
C ASP A 268 -10.31 8.14 14.02
N LEU A 269 -10.98 9.00 14.81
CA LEU A 269 -10.33 9.75 15.88
C LEU A 269 -10.18 8.92 17.16
N PRO A 270 -9.00 8.94 17.82
CA PRO A 270 -8.78 8.24 19.07
C PRO A 270 -9.68 8.80 20.18
N ARG A 271 -10.46 7.92 20.82
CA ARG A 271 -11.41 8.29 21.90
C ARG A 271 -10.84 8.14 23.31
N LEU A 272 -9.69 7.48 23.46
CA LEU A 272 -9.11 7.18 24.76
C LEU A 272 -8.72 8.46 25.49
N LYS A 273 -9.24 8.64 26.71
CA LYS A 273 -8.96 9.80 27.55
C LYS A 273 -7.90 9.49 28.60
N LYS A 274 -8.05 8.35 29.28
CA LYS A 274 -7.22 8.00 30.44
C LYS A 274 -7.32 6.51 30.75
N ILE A 275 -6.23 5.94 31.26
CA ILE A 275 -6.21 4.58 31.84
C ILE A 275 -5.97 4.69 33.34
N THR A 276 -6.77 4.00 34.14
CA THR A 276 -6.63 3.98 35.61
C THR A 276 -6.54 2.55 36.12
N PHE A 277 -5.55 2.27 36.95
CA PHE A 277 -5.40 0.97 37.57
C PHE A 277 -6.31 0.82 38.81
N ILE A 278 -7.18 -0.20 38.81
CA ILE A 278 -8.08 -0.50 39.92
C ILE A 278 -7.45 -1.57 40.81
N LYS A 279 -6.78 -1.12 41.89
CA LYS A 279 -6.04 -1.98 42.84
C LYS A 279 -6.83 -3.18 43.36
N ASN A 280 -8.12 -3.01 43.65
CA ASN A 280 -8.95 -4.07 44.24
C ASN A 280 -9.32 -5.17 43.25
N ARG A 281 -9.30 -4.87 41.94
CA ARG A 281 -9.66 -5.81 40.87
C ARG A 281 -8.45 -6.26 40.05
N ASN A 282 -7.30 -5.62 40.27
CA ASN A 282 -6.08 -5.84 39.50
C ASN A 282 -6.32 -5.70 37.99
N GLU A 283 -7.08 -4.67 37.61
CA GLU A 283 -7.47 -4.41 36.21
C GLU A 283 -7.13 -2.97 35.82
N LEU A 284 -6.68 -2.78 34.58
CA LEU A 284 -6.61 -1.48 33.94
C LEU A 284 -8.00 -1.13 33.43
N LYS A 285 -8.50 0.05 33.80
CA LYS A 285 -9.78 0.57 33.34
C LYS A 285 -9.55 1.77 32.43
N GLU A 286 -10.06 1.65 31.21
CA GLU A 286 -10.08 2.73 30.24
C GLU A 286 -11.27 3.67 30.48
N SER A 287 -11.01 4.95 30.27
CA SER A 287 -12.01 6.02 30.23
C SER A 287 -11.94 6.67 28.86
N PHE A 288 -13.09 6.84 28.22
CA PHE A 288 -13.20 7.46 26.90
C PHE A 288 -13.78 8.87 27.00
N LEU A 289 -13.53 9.68 25.97
CA LEU A 289 -14.21 10.96 25.78
C LEU A 289 -15.69 10.74 25.44
N SER A 290 -16.55 11.63 25.94
CA SER A 290 -17.98 11.61 25.59
C SER A 290 -18.20 12.03 24.14
N ASP A 291 -19.28 11.57 23.51
CA ASP A 291 -19.62 11.90 22.11
C ASP A 291 -19.71 13.41 21.86
N SER A 292 -20.20 14.21 22.81
CA SER A 292 -20.26 15.67 22.64
C SER A 292 -18.88 16.31 22.50
N VAL A 293 -17.89 15.80 23.23
CA VAL A 293 -16.50 16.29 23.17
C VAL A 293 -15.84 15.79 21.90
N MET A 294 -16.06 14.52 21.52
CA MET A 294 -15.54 13.97 20.27
C MET A 294 -16.07 14.72 19.04
N ASN A 295 -17.35 15.09 19.03
CA ASN A 295 -17.92 15.88 17.92
C ASN A 295 -17.27 17.26 17.80
N ALA A 296 -17.03 17.95 18.92
CA ALA A 296 -16.36 19.25 18.92
C ALA A 296 -14.88 19.13 18.50
N LYS A 297 -14.22 18.05 18.95
CA LYS A 297 -12.84 17.71 18.57
C LYS A 297 -12.73 17.43 17.08
N TYR A 298 -13.64 16.61 16.55
CA TYR A 298 -13.73 16.27 15.14
C TYR A 298 -13.91 17.51 14.27
N ASP A 299 -14.87 18.39 14.62
CA ASP A 299 -15.01 19.69 13.95
C ASP A 299 -13.66 20.43 13.89
N SER A 300 -12.97 20.56 15.03
CA SER A 300 -11.68 21.25 15.12
C SER A 300 -10.61 20.61 14.21
N VAL A 301 -10.49 19.28 14.25
CA VAL A 301 -9.54 18.52 13.42
C VAL A 301 -9.80 18.77 11.94
N ILE A 302 -11.05 18.66 11.48
CA ILE A 302 -11.41 18.88 10.08
C ILE A 302 -11.07 20.30 9.61
N TYR A 303 -11.46 21.33 10.38
CA TYR A 303 -11.14 22.72 9.99
C TYR A 303 -9.64 23.00 10.01
N GLN A 304 -8.88 22.43 10.96
CA GLN A 304 -7.42 22.52 10.98
C GLN A 304 -6.80 21.85 9.76
N THR A 305 -7.21 20.62 9.44
CA THR A 305 -6.72 19.86 8.28
C THR A 305 -6.94 20.64 6.98
N VAL A 306 -8.14 21.16 6.75
CA VAL A 306 -8.44 21.98 5.56
C VAL A 306 -7.52 23.21 5.49
N LEU A 307 -7.32 23.90 6.61
CA LEU A 307 -6.45 25.07 6.67
C LEU A 307 -4.97 24.72 6.43
N VAL A 308 -4.51 23.57 6.93
CA VAL A 308 -3.17 23.03 6.64
C VAL A 308 -3.01 22.70 5.15
N CYS A 309 -4.03 22.15 4.49
CA CYS A 309 -3.99 21.91 3.05
C CYS A 309 -3.82 23.23 2.27
N PHE A 310 -4.57 24.29 2.62
CA PHE A 310 -4.35 25.61 2.01
C PHE A 310 -2.94 26.16 2.27
N ASN A 311 -2.43 26.01 3.51
CA ASN A 311 -1.07 26.43 3.85
C ASN A 311 -0.02 25.68 3.03
N SER A 312 -0.19 24.35 2.89
CA SER A 312 0.69 23.51 2.07
C SER A 312 0.69 23.97 0.61
N ILE A 313 -0.49 24.10 -0.02
CA ILE A 313 -0.61 24.49 -1.44
C ILE A 313 -0.06 25.90 -1.69
N PHE A 314 -0.52 26.90 -0.95
CA PHE A 314 -0.10 28.28 -1.19
C PHE A 314 1.37 28.53 -0.80
N GLY A 315 1.86 27.78 0.17
CA GLY A 315 3.22 27.84 0.68
C GLY A 315 4.25 27.11 -0.19
N SER A 316 3.86 26.00 -0.80
CA SER A 316 4.72 25.23 -1.70
C SER A 316 4.78 25.83 -3.12
N ASP A 317 3.79 26.62 -3.52
CA ASP A 317 3.75 27.32 -4.82
C ASP A 317 4.79 28.46 -4.96
N LYS A 318 6.06 28.06 -5.17
CA LYS A 318 7.20 28.96 -5.43
C LYS A 318 7.09 29.74 -6.73
N TYR A 319 6.48 29.15 -7.76
CA TYR A 319 6.45 29.74 -9.10
C TYR A 319 5.19 30.57 -9.35
N GLY A 320 4.30 30.69 -8.36
CA GLY A 320 3.09 31.52 -8.46
C GLY A 320 2.11 31.00 -9.50
N LYS A 321 1.99 29.68 -9.62
CA LYS A 321 1.08 29.04 -10.60
C LYS A 321 -0.36 29.07 -10.12
N VAL A 322 -0.63 29.14 -8.82
CA VAL A 322 -1.99 29.06 -8.26
C VAL A 322 -2.42 30.41 -7.69
N GLU A 323 -3.57 30.92 -8.12
CA GLU A 323 -4.17 32.16 -7.61
C GLU A 323 -5.39 31.90 -6.70
N SER A 324 -6.10 30.80 -6.91
CA SER A 324 -7.27 30.40 -6.12
C SER A 324 -7.27 28.90 -5.88
N VAL A 325 -7.75 28.47 -4.73
CA VAL A 325 -7.89 27.05 -4.39
C VAL A 325 -9.30 26.77 -3.90
N VAL A 326 -9.89 25.71 -4.42
CA VAL A 326 -11.16 25.15 -3.94
C VAL A 326 -10.85 23.83 -3.26
N ILE A 327 -11.30 23.65 -2.02
CA ILE A 327 -11.21 22.36 -1.32
C ILE A 327 -12.62 21.84 -1.04
N ASN A 328 -12.93 20.65 -1.55
CA ASN A 328 -14.13 19.89 -1.26
C ASN A 328 -13.77 18.68 -0.39
N GLY A 329 -14.24 18.68 0.85
CA GLY A 329 -13.99 17.58 1.77
C GLY A 329 -15.09 16.53 1.69
N LYS A 330 -14.75 15.30 1.29
CA LYS A 330 -15.64 14.13 1.32
C LYS A 330 -15.24 13.16 2.44
N VAL A 331 -16.16 12.34 2.90
CA VAL A 331 -15.88 11.28 3.88
C VAL A 331 -16.41 9.96 3.37
N SER A 332 -15.68 8.87 3.56
CA SER A 332 -16.16 7.52 3.22
C SER A 332 -16.97 6.97 4.38
N THR A 333 -18.23 6.60 4.13
CA THR A 333 -19.13 6.12 5.19
C THR A 333 -20.26 5.26 4.60
N ILE A 334 -21.08 4.71 5.49
CA ILE A 334 -22.23 3.89 5.12
C ILE A 334 -23.49 4.70 5.34
N ASP A 335 -24.31 4.80 4.29
CA ASP A 335 -25.64 5.36 4.40
C ASP A 335 -26.49 4.47 5.32
N LYS A 336 -26.91 4.99 6.47
CA LYS A 336 -27.71 4.23 7.46
C LYS A 336 -29.10 3.85 6.94
N ALA A 337 -29.62 4.55 5.93
CA ALA A 337 -30.92 4.26 5.34
C ALA A 337 -30.85 3.11 4.31
N THR A 338 -29.78 3.06 3.52
CA THR A 338 -29.65 2.09 2.41
C THR A 338 -28.64 0.97 2.67
N GLY A 339 -27.72 1.15 3.61
CA GLY A 339 -26.61 0.23 3.90
C GLY A 339 -25.47 0.28 2.88
N ASN A 340 -25.54 1.18 1.89
CA ASN A 340 -24.54 1.30 0.84
C ASN A 340 -23.37 2.20 1.26
N HIS A 341 -22.18 1.91 0.72
CA HIS A 341 -21.04 2.81 0.82
C HIS A 341 -21.29 4.07 0.01
N ILE A 342 -21.03 5.24 0.61
CA ILE A 342 -21.18 6.55 0.00
C ILE A 342 -19.99 7.44 0.36
N GLU A 343 -19.69 8.40 -0.52
CA GLU A 343 -18.65 9.43 -0.30
C GLU A 343 -19.22 10.85 -0.42
N PRO A 344 -20.08 11.28 0.52
CA PRO A 344 -20.68 12.60 0.45
C PRO A 344 -19.67 13.69 0.85
N TYR A 345 -19.76 14.82 0.16
CA TYR A 345 -19.09 16.05 0.57
C TYR A 345 -19.72 16.58 1.86
N ILE A 346 -18.88 16.87 2.85
CA ILE A 346 -19.27 17.45 4.15
C ILE A 346 -18.90 18.93 4.25
N LEU A 347 -17.98 19.41 3.40
CA LEU A 347 -17.59 20.81 3.32
C LEU A 347 -17.06 21.17 1.93
N SER A 348 -17.12 22.46 1.60
CA SER A 348 -16.50 23.06 0.43
C SER A 348 -16.16 24.53 0.68
N ILE A 349 -14.98 24.96 0.25
CA ILE A 349 -14.49 26.33 0.46
C ILE A 349 -13.59 26.75 -0.71
N ASN A 350 -13.72 28.00 -1.13
CA ASN A 350 -12.89 28.62 -2.18
C ASN A 350 -12.17 29.83 -1.59
N VAL A 351 -10.85 29.87 -1.71
CA VAL A 351 -10.00 30.93 -1.13
C VAL A 351 -8.99 31.41 -2.16
N LYS A 352 -8.78 32.72 -2.23
CA LYS A 352 -7.73 33.33 -3.05
C LYS A 352 -6.42 33.41 -2.30
N LYS A 353 -5.30 33.25 -3.02
CA LYS A 353 -3.95 33.32 -2.45
C LYS A 353 -3.65 34.67 -1.78
N GLU A 354 -4.17 35.76 -2.32
CA GLU A 354 -3.98 37.11 -1.78
C GLU A 354 -4.64 37.29 -0.40
N ASP A 355 -5.89 36.82 -0.28
CA ASP A 355 -6.67 36.86 0.96
C ASP A 355 -6.08 35.92 2.02
N PHE A 356 -5.44 34.82 1.59
CA PHE A 356 -4.78 33.89 2.50
C PHE A 356 -3.47 34.43 3.08
N LYS A 357 -2.66 35.14 2.27
CA LYS A 357 -1.32 35.63 2.66
C LYS A 357 -1.33 36.62 3.83
N ILE A 358 -2.45 37.30 4.07
CA ILE A 358 -2.58 38.27 5.16
C ILE A 358 -2.88 37.62 6.52
N LEU A 359 -3.15 36.31 6.54
CA LEU A 359 -3.55 35.59 7.74
C LEU A 359 -2.34 35.27 8.63
N ASN A 360 -2.54 35.38 9.94
CA ASN A 360 -1.59 34.87 10.93
C ASN A 360 -2.02 33.48 11.40
N LEU A 361 -1.52 32.43 10.73
CA LEU A 361 -1.90 31.04 11.00
C LEU A 361 -1.55 30.57 12.42
N SER A 362 -0.55 31.17 13.07
CA SER A 362 -0.15 30.78 14.44
C SER A 362 -1.18 31.11 15.51
N SER A 363 -2.16 31.98 15.21
CA SER A 363 -3.13 32.49 16.19
C SER A 363 -4.57 32.49 15.65
N ILE A 364 -4.80 31.91 14.47
CA ILE A 364 -6.11 31.90 13.82
C ILE A 364 -6.99 30.80 14.41
N ASP A 365 -8.29 31.08 14.57
CA ASP A 365 -9.28 30.03 14.84
C ASP A 365 -9.77 29.46 13.49
N PRO A 366 -9.49 28.18 13.18
CA PRO A 366 -9.79 27.61 11.86
C PRO A 366 -11.28 27.63 11.51
N LYS A 367 -12.15 27.45 12.50
CA LYS A 367 -13.61 27.44 12.30
C LYS A 367 -14.17 28.83 12.02
N ALA A 368 -13.67 29.86 12.72
CA ALA A 368 -14.02 31.25 12.48
C ALA A 368 -13.51 31.71 11.12
N TRP A 369 -12.28 31.33 10.76
CA TRP A 369 -11.72 31.59 9.44
C TRP A 369 -12.57 30.97 8.32
N PHE A 370 -12.88 29.68 8.42
CA PHE A 370 -13.70 28.98 7.42
C PHE A 370 -15.05 29.67 7.18
N ARG A 371 -15.68 30.16 8.26
CA ARG A 371 -16.93 30.93 8.19
C ARG A 371 -16.74 32.31 7.56
N ASN A 372 -15.65 33.01 7.87
CA ASN A 372 -15.34 34.32 7.30
C ASN A 372 -15.15 34.24 5.78
N GLU A 373 -14.46 33.19 5.31
CA GLU A 373 -14.25 32.88 3.89
C GLU A 373 -15.50 32.30 3.21
N LYS A 374 -16.66 32.31 3.89
CA LYS A 374 -17.95 31.83 3.37
C LYS A 374 -17.92 30.36 2.93
N GLY A 375 -17.08 29.55 3.57
CA GLY A 375 -17.09 28.11 3.38
C GLY A 375 -18.44 27.51 3.73
N ILE A 376 -18.84 26.49 2.97
CA ILE A 376 -20.09 25.75 3.17
C ILE A 376 -19.73 24.44 3.86
N ALA A 377 -20.38 24.13 4.99
CA ALA A 377 -20.16 22.91 5.75
C ALA A 377 -21.48 22.33 6.24
N ALA A 378 -21.52 21.02 6.47
CA ALA A 378 -22.67 20.36 7.04
C ALA A 378 -22.98 20.95 8.42
N ALA A 379 -24.26 21.06 8.77
CA ALA A 379 -24.68 21.65 10.06
C ALA A 379 -24.04 20.96 11.28
N LYS A 380 -23.75 19.66 11.15
CA LYS A 380 -22.85 18.91 12.03
C LYS A 380 -21.97 18.04 11.15
N LEU A 381 -20.66 18.23 11.17
CA LEU A 381 -19.75 17.45 10.32
C LEU A 381 -19.77 15.95 10.67
N SER A 382 -20.06 15.61 11.93
CA SER A 382 -20.20 14.21 12.37
C SER A 382 -21.48 13.53 11.89
N PHE A 383 -22.47 14.31 11.45
CA PHE A 383 -23.65 13.78 10.77
C PHE A 383 -23.42 13.95 9.28
N VAL A 384 -23.33 12.83 8.58
CA VAL A 384 -23.07 12.74 7.15
C VAL A 384 -24.23 13.31 6.33
N THR A 385 -24.43 14.62 6.40
CA THR A 385 -25.42 15.37 5.62
C THR A 385 -24.68 15.92 4.41
N PRO A 386 -24.95 15.43 3.19
CA PRO A 386 -24.25 15.89 2.00
C PRO A 386 -24.44 17.39 1.80
N VAL A 387 -23.36 18.08 1.48
CA VAL A 387 -23.32 19.49 1.10
C VAL A 387 -22.94 19.57 -0.38
N PRO A 388 -23.63 20.38 -1.21
CA PRO A 388 -23.19 20.56 -2.59
C PRO A 388 -21.83 21.28 -2.62
N PRO A 389 -20.82 20.76 -3.35
CA PRO A 389 -19.55 21.45 -3.50
C PRO A 389 -19.74 22.77 -4.25
N VAL A 390 -18.96 23.80 -3.88
CA VAL A 390 -19.02 25.14 -4.48
C VAL A 390 -18.62 25.10 -5.95
N ILE A 391 -17.58 24.32 -6.26
CA ILE A 391 -17.14 23.98 -7.62
C ILE A 391 -16.85 22.48 -7.60
N VAL A 392 -17.47 21.74 -8.51
CA VAL A 392 -17.30 20.28 -8.64
C VAL A 392 -16.05 20.04 -9.50
N LEU A 393 -15.21 19.07 -9.11
CA LEU A 393 -14.19 18.53 -10.00
C LEU A 393 -14.85 18.02 -11.28
N ASN A 394 -14.37 18.44 -12.44
CA ASN A 394 -14.73 17.76 -13.66
C ASN A 394 -13.97 16.42 -13.70
N LYS A 395 -14.64 15.33 -13.32
CA LYS A 395 -14.10 13.96 -13.37
C LYS A 395 -13.95 13.42 -14.80
N GLU A 396 -14.30 14.22 -15.79
CA GLU A 396 -13.89 14.03 -17.18
C GLU A 396 -12.41 14.37 -17.28
N ASP A 397 -11.57 13.37 -16.99
CA ASP A 397 -10.10 13.42 -17.06
C ASP A 397 -9.62 14.23 -18.27
N ARG A 398 -8.84 15.29 -18.02
CA ARG A 398 -8.25 16.17 -19.05
C ARG A 398 -7.24 15.48 -19.96
N ARG A 399 -6.85 14.23 -19.67
CA ARG A 399 -6.11 13.35 -20.60
C ARG A 399 -7.02 12.69 -21.64
N PHE A 400 -8.32 12.70 -21.40
CA PHE A 400 -9.31 12.55 -22.43
C PHE A 400 -9.61 13.96 -22.91
N ILE A 401 -9.07 14.25 -24.08
CA ILE A 401 -9.53 15.30 -24.99
C ILE A 401 -10.97 15.64 -24.64
N GLU A 402 -11.21 16.87 -24.14
CA GLU A 402 -12.51 17.55 -24.27
C GLU A 402 -13.06 17.06 -25.58
N GLY A 403 -14.12 16.24 -25.55
CA GLY A 403 -14.56 15.48 -26.72
C GLY A 403 -14.39 16.38 -27.90
N TYR A 404 -13.36 16.09 -28.73
CA TYR A 404 -13.00 16.95 -29.85
C TYR A 404 -14.34 17.10 -30.50
N GLY A 405 -14.93 18.30 -30.49
CA GLY A 405 -16.29 18.44 -30.97
C GLY A 405 -16.23 17.99 -32.41
N VAL A 406 -16.54 16.72 -32.70
CA VAL A 406 -16.47 16.15 -34.04
C VAL A 406 -17.42 16.97 -34.92
N ILE A 407 -18.37 17.65 -34.26
CA ILE A 407 -19.49 18.40 -34.76
C ILE A 407 -19.22 19.90 -34.86
N VAL A 408 -17.98 20.38 -34.71
CA VAL A 408 -17.70 21.71 -35.28
C VAL A 408 -17.90 21.70 -36.81
N ASN A 409 -17.90 20.52 -37.49
CA ASN A 409 -18.17 20.42 -38.93
C ASN A 409 -18.82 19.08 -39.41
N VAL A 410 -19.79 18.47 -38.71
CA VAL A 410 -20.57 17.36 -39.33
C VAL A 410 -21.60 17.93 -40.30
N ASP A 411 -21.21 18.00 -41.58
CA ASP A 411 -22.06 18.37 -42.70
C ASP A 411 -22.29 17.18 -43.67
N ASP A 412 -23.05 17.41 -44.73
CA ASP A 412 -23.39 16.40 -45.76
C ASP A 412 -22.15 15.75 -46.42
N SER A 413 -20.92 16.27 -46.20
CA SER A 413 -19.68 15.71 -46.75
C SER A 413 -19.12 14.52 -45.93
N ILE A 414 -19.43 14.43 -44.63
CA ILE A 414 -18.86 13.42 -43.72
C ILE A 414 -19.57 12.07 -43.87
N ASN A 415 -18.81 11.03 -44.23
CA ASN A 415 -19.29 9.65 -44.25
C ASN A 415 -19.00 8.96 -42.91
N LEU A 416 -20.06 8.69 -42.12
CA LEU A 416 -19.93 8.08 -40.78
C LEU A 416 -19.36 6.66 -40.83
N ALA A 417 -19.48 5.95 -41.97
CA ALA A 417 -18.92 4.62 -42.12
C ALA A 417 -17.39 4.60 -42.32
N THR A 418 -16.78 5.77 -42.61
CA THR A 418 -15.33 5.94 -42.82
C THR A 418 -14.62 6.68 -41.68
N MET A 419 -15.37 7.25 -40.73
CA MET A 419 -14.80 7.96 -39.58
C MET A 419 -14.11 6.99 -38.61
N ASP A 420 -13.20 7.48 -37.75
CA ASP A 420 -12.50 6.64 -36.80
C ASP A 420 -13.46 5.95 -35.82
N TRP A 421 -13.09 4.80 -35.26
CA TRP A 421 -14.04 3.99 -34.49
C TRP A 421 -14.37 4.66 -33.15
N GLN A 422 -13.39 5.32 -32.54
CA GLN A 422 -13.57 6.16 -31.35
C GLN A 422 -14.42 7.38 -31.66
N ASP A 423 -14.21 8.05 -32.80
CA ASP A 423 -15.03 9.19 -33.22
C ASP A 423 -16.49 8.80 -33.43
N PHE A 424 -16.73 7.60 -33.97
CA PHE A 424 -18.07 7.07 -34.14
C PHE A 424 -18.76 6.79 -32.79
N GLU A 425 -18.07 6.14 -31.86
CA GLU A 425 -18.60 5.90 -30.51
C GLU A 425 -18.90 7.21 -29.78
N ASN A 426 -18.03 8.21 -29.92
CA ASN A 426 -18.21 9.56 -29.42
C ASN A 426 -19.43 10.28 -30.04
N LEU A 427 -19.62 10.17 -31.35
CA LEU A 427 -20.79 10.72 -32.02
C LEU A 427 -22.09 10.07 -31.50
N ILE A 428 -22.11 8.75 -31.31
CA ILE A 428 -23.28 8.06 -30.77
C ILE A 428 -23.60 8.60 -29.37
N ARG A 429 -22.59 8.75 -28.52
CA ARG A 429 -22.75 9.33 -27.18
C ARG A 429 -23.44 10.71 -27.22
N GLU A 430 -22.94 11.63 -28.05
CA GLU A 430 -23.51 12.99 -28.18
C GLU A 430 -24.96 12.98 -28.68
N VAL A 431 -25.25 12.14 -29.68
CA VAL A 431 -26.61 12.02 -30.22
C VAL A 431 -27.61 11.55 -29.17
N PHE A 432 -27.24 10.58 -28.34
CA PHE A 432 -28.12 10.08 -27.29
C PHE A 432 -28.21 11.04 -26.10
N GLU A 433 -27.16 11.78 -25.80
CA GLU A 433 -27.20 12.86 -24.82
C GLU A 433 -28.27 13.91 -25.19
N TRP A 434 -28.30 14.35 -26.45
CA TRP A 434 -29.36 15.27 -26.92
C TRP A 434 -30.76 14.65 -26.86
N GLU A 435 -30.88 13.38 -27.27
CA GLU A 435 -32.16 12.68 -27.29
C GLU A 435 -32.75 12.52 -25.89
N PHE A 436 -31.93 12.19 -24.89
CA PHE A 436 -32.40 11.98 -23.52
C PHE A 436 -32.49 13.27 -22.70
N SER A 437 -31.65 14.28 -22.97
CA SER A 437 -31.74 15.60 -22.32
C SER A 437 -33.07 16.30 -22.61
N THR A 438 -33.66 16.05 -23.78
CA THR A 438 -34.97 16.61 -24.16
C THR A 438 -36.10 16.17 -23.22
N ASN A 439 -35.98 15.01 -22.56
CA ASN A 439 -36.97 14.46 -21.62
C ASN A 439 -36.50 14.50 -20.15
N GLY A 440 -35.43 15.26 -19.85
CA GLY A 440 -34.87 15.37 -18.50
C GLY A 440 -34.10 14.14 -18.02
N GLY A 441 -33.71 13.24 -18.94
CA GLY A 441 -32.88 12.08 -18.62
C GLY A 441 -31.39 12.40 -18.58
N GLU A 442 -30.69 11.68 -17.72
CA GLU A 442 -29.26 11.85 -17.48
C GLU A 442 -28.51 10.75 -18.23
N VAL A 443 -27.66 11.11 -19.20
CA VAL A 443 -26.78 10.15 -19.88
C VAL A 443 -25.45 10.15 -19.16
N LYS A 444 -25.09 9.01 -18.55
CA LYS A 444 -23.81 8.83 -17.85
C LYS A 444 -22.85 8.04 -18.73
N ILE A 445 -21.66 8.59 -18.87
CA ILE A 445 -20.56 7.92 -19.56
C ILE A 445 -20.18 6.69 -18.72
N THR A 446 -20.24 5.50 -19.32
CA THR A 446 -19.48 4.37 -18.79
C THR A 446 -18.07 4.49 -19.33
N GLN A 447 -17.08 4.52 -18.44
CA GLN A 447 -15.69 4.34 -18.88
C GLN A 447 -15.63 3.13 -19.81
N ALA A 448 -14.74 3.16 -20.80
CA ALA A 448 -14.30 1.98 -21.54
C ALA A 448 -13.58 1.02 -20.56
N SER A 449 -14.35 0.52 -19.60
CA SER A 449 -14.01 -0.57 -18.73
C SER A 449 -13.85 -1.77 -19.64
N ARG A 450 -12.94 -2.64 -19.25
CA ARG A 450 -12.80 -4.00 -19.77
C ARG A 450 -14.05 -4.86 -19.51
N ASP A 451 -15.21 -4.25 -19.29
CA ASP A 451 -16.53 -4.85 -19.18
C ASP A 451 -17.23 -4.88 -20.53
N LYS A 452 -17.09 -6.02 -21.22
CA LYS A 452 -18.16 -6.68 -21.97
C LYS A 452 -18.97 -5.84 -22.99
N GLY A 453 -18.41 -4.76 -23.53
CA GLY A 453 -18.90 -4.06 -24.72
C GLY A 453 -20.08 -3.09 -24.54
N VAL A 454 -20.13 -2.32 -23.45
CA VAL A 454 -21.05 -1.16 -23.30
C VAL A 454 -20.33 0.12 -23.70
N ASP A 455 -20.95 0.94 -24.55
CA ASP A 455 -20.35 2.18 -25.05
C ASP A 455 -20.94 3.43 -24.37
N ALA A 456 -22.20 3.38 -23.89
CA ALA A 456 -22.79 4.40 -23.03
C ALA A 456 -23.94 3.86 -22.16
N VAL A 457 -24.28 4.55 -21.06
CA VAL A 457 -25.46 4.25 -20.23
C VAL A 457 -26.34 5.48 -20.07
N ALA A 458 -27.62 5.36 -20.41
CA ALA A 458 -28.61 6.42 -20.20
C ALA A 458 -29.58 6.07 -19.07
N PHE A 459 -29.98 7.04 -18.27
CA PHE A 459 -31.03 6.90 -17.26
C PHE A 459 -32.25 7.71 -17.70
N ASP A 460 -33.32 7.00 -18.04
CA ASP A 460 -34.61 7.62 -18.35
C ASP A 460 -35.39 7.82 -17.02
N PRO A 461 -35.78 9.06 -16.66
CA PRO A 461 -36.41 9.38 -15.39
C PRO A 461 -37.90 9.04 -15.37
N ASP A 462 -38.48 8.54 -16.47
CA ASP A 462 -39.89 8.14 -16.52
C ASP A 462 -40.16 7.04 -15.45
N PRO A 463 -41.04 7.29 -14.48
CA PRO A 463 -41.27 6.37 -13.36
C PRO A 463 -42.03 5.08 -13.75
N ILE A 464 -42.56 5.00 -14.97
CA ILE A 464 -43.36 3.87 -15.47
C ILE A 464 -42.59 3.07 -16.52
N LYS A 465 -41.84 3.74 -17.40
CA LYS A 465 -41.13 3.12 -18.54
C LYS A 465 -39.62 3.32 -18.51
N GLY A 466 -39.12 4.18 -17.64
CA GLY A 466 -37.71 4.56 -17.55
C GLY A 466 -36.86 3.55 -16.78
N GLY A 467 -35.66 3.97 -16.41
CA GLY A 467 -34.62 3.14 -15.79
C GLY A 467 -33.31 3.15 -16.57
N LYS A 468 -32.42 2.19 -16.26
CA LYS A 468 -31.08 2.11 -16.84
C LYS A 468 -31.15 1.54 -18.27
N ILE A 469 -30.57 2.24 -19.23
CA ILE A 469 -30.51 1.87 -20.64
C ILE A 469 -29.03 1.71 -21.03
N VAL A 470 -28.65 0.55 -21.57
CA VAL A 470 -27.30 0.33 -22.10
C VAL A 470 -27.27 0.59 -23.60
N ILE A 471 -26.25 1.28 -24.09
CA ILE A 471 -26.10 1.64 -25.49
C ILE A 471 -24.78 1.05 -25.99
N GLN A 472 -24.82 0.40 -27.14
CA GLN A 472 -23.66 -0.16 -27.81
C GLN A 472 -23.64 0.32 -29.27
N ALA A 473 -22.51 0.83 -29.73
CA ALA A 473 -22.23 1.29 -31.07
C ALA A 473 -21.31 0.29 -31.80
N LYS A 474 -21.64 -0.02 -33.06
CA LYS A 474 -20.84 -0.88 -33.92
C LYS A 474 -20.68 -0.26 -35.31
N ARG A 475 -19.50 0.30 -35.59
CA ARG A 475 -19.11 0.81 -36.91
C ARG A 475 -18.81 -0.34 -37.87
N TYR A 476 -19.85 -0.95 -38.45
CA TYR A 476 -19.74 -2.09 -39.36
C TYR A 476 -20.00 -1.68 -40.81
N THR A 477 -19.29 -2.32 -41.73
CA THR A 477 -19.54 -2.21 -43.18
C THR A 477 -20.25 -3.45 -43.74
N ASN A 478 -20.36 -4.52 -42.95
CA ASN A 478 -21.11 -5.73 -43.28
C ASN A 478 -22.39 -5.82 -42.45
N VAL A 479 -23.32 -6.68 -42.86
CA VAL A 479 -24.59 -6.89 -42.14
C VAL A 479 -24.27 -7.36 -40.71
N VAL A 480 -24.91 -6.74 -39.72
CA VAL A 480 -24.73 -7.08 -38.31
C VAL A 480 -25.45 -8.41 -38.02
N GLY A 481 -24.69 -9.40 -37.57
CA GLY A 481 -25.19 -10.73 -37.24
C GLY A 481 -25.85 -10.82 -35.86
N VAL A 482 -26.56 -11.93 -35.63
CA VAL A 482 -27.29 -12.20 -34.37
C VAL A 482 -26.37 -12.29 -33.14
N SER A 483 -25.08 -12.56 -33.32
CA SER A 483 -24.11 -12.62 -32.21
C SER A 483 -24.04 -11.31 -31.45
N ALA A 484 -23.91 -10.17 -32.14
CA ALA A 484 -23.84 -8.86 -31.49
C ALA A 484 -25.10 -8.53 -30.67
N VAL A 485 -26.28 -8.96 -31.15
CA VAL A 485 -27.54 -8.76 -30.43
C VAL A 485 -27.64 -9.66 -29.20
N ARG A 486 -27.11 -10.88 -29.26
CA ARG A 486 -27.03 -11.79 -28.11
C ARG A 486 -26.07 -11.28 -27.05
N ASP A 487 -24.94 -10.75 -27.48
CA ASP A 487 -23.94 -10.16 -26.58
C ASP A 487 -24.55 -8.98 -25.82
N LEU A 488 -25.21 -8.05 -26.53
CA LEU A 488 -25.92 -6.95 -25.89
C LEU A 488 -27.00 -7.44 -24.91
N TYR A 489 -27.73 -8.51 -25.23
CA TYR A 489 -28.72 -9.06 -24.31
C TYR A 489 -28.11 -9.58 -23.01
N GLY A 490 -26.95 -10.25 -23.09
CA GLY A 490 -26.19 -10.66 -21.91
C GLY A 490 -25.73 -9.46 -21.09
N THR A 491 -25.34 -8.38 -21.76
CA THR A 491 -24.94 -7.13 -21.12
C THR A 491 -26.10 -6.45 -20.40
N ILE A 492 -27.30 -6.39 -20.98
CA ILE A 492 -28.51 -5.87 -20.31
C ILE A 492 -28.74 -6.58 -18.98
N LEU A 493 -28.65 -7.92 -18.96
CA LEU A 493 -28.89 -8.72 -17.77
C LEU A 493 -27.81 -8.52 -16.70
N ASN A 494 -26.53 -8.48 -17.12
CA ASN A 494 -25.41 -8.27 -16.20
C ASN A 494 -25.45 -6.88 -15.57
N GLU A 495 -25.81 -5.86 -16.35
CA GLU A 495 -25.86 -4.47 -15.91
C GLU A 495 -27.13 -4.10 -15.14
N GLY A 496 -28.10 -5.02 -15.05
CA GLY A 496 -29.41 -4.74 -14.47
C GLY A 496 -30.21 -3.69 -15.25
N ALA A 497 -29.95 -3.56 -16.55
CA ALA A 497 -30.58 -2.56 -17.41
C ALA A 497 -32.01 -2.97 -17.80
N ASN A 498 -32.90 -1.98 -17.88
CA ASN A 498 -34.28 -2.16 -18.31
C ASN A 498 -34.39 -2.29 -19.84
N LYS A 499 -33.41 -1.76 -20.57
CA LYS A 499 -33.38 -1.74 -22.03
C LYS A 499 -31.94 -1.68 -22.56
N GLY A 500 -31.72 -2.23 -23.75
CA GLY A 500 -30.48 -2.02 -24.51
C GLY A 500 -30.74 -1.49 -25.92
N ILE A 501 -29.81 -0.69 -26.42
CA ILE A 501 -29.85 -0.12 -27.77
C ILE A 501 -28.55 -0.50 -28.48
N LEU A 502 -28.67 -1.18 -29.62
CA LEU A 502 -27.54 -1.45 -30.51
C LEU A 502 -27.63 -0.50 -31.70
N VAL A 503 -26.58 0.29 -31.92
CA VAL A 503 -26.48 1.27 -33.01
C VAL A 503 -25.43 0.79 -34.01
N SER A 504 -25.74 0.81 -35.30
CA SER A 504 -24.77 0.46 -36.33
C SER A 504 -24.88 1.31 -37.57
N THR A 505 -23.75 1.55 -38.23
CA THR A 505 -23.68 2.13 -39.58
C THR A 505 -24.25 1.20 -40.66
N SER A 506 -24.42 -0.10 -40.37
CA SER A 506 -24.93 -1.12 -41.30
C SER A 506 -26.30 -1.65 -40.89
N ASN A 507 -26.91 -2.43 -41.77
CA ASN A 507 -28.18 -3.10 -41.51
C ASN A 507 -28.00 -4.38 -40.69
N TYR A 508 -29.05 -4.79 -39.97
CA TYR A 508 -29.13 -6.04 -39.24
C TYR A 508 -29.68 -7.17 -40.11
N GLY A 509 -29.21 -8.41 -39.89
CA GLY A 509 -29.76 -9.60 -40.54
C GLY A 509 -31.14 -9.98 -40.00
N ASN A 510 -31.89 -10.81 -40.73
CA ASN A 510 -33.23 -11.26 -40.30
C ASN A 510 -33.20 -11.93 -38.91
N ASP A 511 -32.22 -12.79 -38.67
CA ASP A 511 -32.03 -13.48 -37.38
C ASP A 511 -31.79 -12.53 -36.20
N ALA A 512 -31.18 -11.36 -36.46
CA ALA A 512 -30.96 -10.33 -35.44
C ALA A 512 -32.27 -9.64 -35.05
N TYR A 513 -33.15 -9.34 -36.01
CA TYR A 513 -34.49 -8.83 -35.75
C TYR A 513 -35.39 -9.85 -35.06
N GLU A 514 -35.37 -11.11 -35.50
CA GLU A 514 -36.14 -12.19 -34.87
C GLU A 514 -35.71 -12.39 -33.41
N PHE A 515 -34.41 -12.33 -33.12
CA PHE A 515 -33.92 -12.45 -31.74
C PHE A 515 -34.35 -11.28 -30.85
N ALA A 516 -34.42 -10.06 -31.38
CA ALA A 516 -34.77 -8.85 -30.63
C ALA A 516 -36.28 -8.69 -30.36
N LYS A 517 -37.16 -9.30 -31.17
CA LYS A 517 -38.62 -9.07 -31.19
C LYS A 517 -39.32 -9.14 -29.83
N ASP A 518 -38.88 -10.04 -28.95
CA ASP A 518 -39.49 -10.28 -27.63
C ASP A 518 -38.54 -9.94 -26.46
N LYS A 519 -37.53 -9.11 -26.72
CA LYS A 519 -36.51 -8.73 -25.73
C LYS A 519 -36.47 -7.21 -25.56
N PRO A 520 -35.98 -6.70 -24.43
CA PRO A 520 -35.81 -5.27 -24.20
C PRO A 520 -34.63 -4.70 -25.00
N ILE A 521 -34.56 -4.96 -26.31
CA ILE A 521 -33.49 -4.56 -27.22
C ILE A 521 -34.08 -3.72 -28.34
N THR A 522 -33.46 -2.58 -28.63
CA THR A 522 -33.76 -1.76 -29.81
C THR A 522 -32.58 -1.79 -30.76
N LEU A 523 -32.83 -2.12 -32.02
CA LEU A 523 -31.84 -2.11 -33.09
C LEU A 523 -31.98 -0.81 -33.89
N MET A 524 -30.90 -0.04 -34.01
CA MET A 524 -30.85 1.21 -34.76
C MET A 524 -29.81 1.10 -35.86
N ASN A 525 -30.27 1.07 -37.11
CA ASN A 525 -29.39 1.01 -38.27
C ASN A 525 -28.93 2.42 -38.70
N GLY A 526 -28.14 2.49 -39.76
CA GLY A 526 -27.63 3.76 -40.28
C GLY A 526 -28.74 4.77 -40.63
N SER A 527 -29.89 4.32 -41.13
CA SER A 527 -31.02 5.21 -41.41
C SER A 527 -31.65 5.78 -40.14
N ASN A 528 -31.75 4.98 -39.06
CA ASN A 528 -32.21 5.47 -37.76
C ASN A 528 -31.25 6.50 -37.16
N LEU A 529 -29.94 6.28 -37.30
CA LEU A 529 -28.92 7.20 -36.81
C LEU A 529 -28.95 8.54 -37.56
N LEU A 530 -29.03 8.51 -38.89
CA LEU A 530 -29.15 9.73 -39.71
C LEU A 530 -30.40 10.54 -39.36
N TYR A 531 -31.51 9.87 -39.08
CA TYR A 531 -32.74 10.53 -38.63
C TYR A 531 -32.56 11.24 -37.28
N LEU A 532 -31.88 10.61 -36.31
CA LEU A 532 -31.61 11.23 -35.00
C LEU A 532 -30.69 12.44 -35.13
N LEU A 533 -29.67 12.37 -35.98
CA LEU A 533 -28.79 13.50 -36.27
C LEU A 533 -29.57 14.67 -36.88
N GLU A 534 -30.41 14.40 -37.89
CA GLU A 534 -31.22 15.43 -38.55
C GLU A 534 -32.22 16.09 -37.59
N LYS A 535 -32.83 15.29 -36.70
CA LYS A 535 -33.73 15.78 -35.64
C LYS A 535 -33.05 16.83 -34.74
N HIS A 536 -31.76 16.67 -34.46
CA HIS A 536 -30.97 17.57 -33.63
C HIS A 536 -30.20 18.62 -34.45
N GLY A 537 -30.48 18.76 -35.76
CA GLY A 537 -29.93 19.82 -36.61
C GLY A 537 -28.60 19.50 -37.28
N HIS A 538 -28.17 18.24 -37.25
CA HIS A 538 -26.91 17.77 -37.85
C HIS A 538 -27.16 16.94 -39.09
N LYS A 539 -26.30 17.09 -40.11
CA LYS A 539 -26.41 16.32 -41.34
C LYS A 539 -25.15 15.51 -41.59
N ALA A 540 -25.33 14.25 -41.97
CA ALA A 540 -24.25 13.34 -42.32
C ALA A 540 -24.71 12.37 -43.42
N ARG A 541 -23.77 11.65 -44.03
CA ARG A 541 -24.08 10.57 -44.97
C ARG A 541 -23.48 9.24 -44.52
N ILE A 542 -24.04 8.14 -45.00
CA ILE A 542 -23.49 6.79 -44.81
C ILE A 542 -23.36 6.14 -46.18
N ASP A 543 -22.13 5.97 -46.66
CA ASP A 543 -21.83 5.19 -47.88
C ASP A 543 -20.93 3.99 -47.53
N ILE A 544 -21.57 2.82 -47.44
CA ILE A 544 -20.91 1.55 -47.14
C ILE A 544 -20.01 1.06 -48.30
N LYS A 545 -20.34 1.40 -49.56
CA LYS A 545 -19.52 0.99 -50.71
C LYS A 545 -18.21 1.77 -50.76
N GLU A 546 -18.26 3.06 -50.46
CA GLU A 546 -17.07 3.90 -50.28
C GLU A 546 -16.22 3.41 -49.10
N ALA A 547 -16.85 3.14 -47.95
CA ALA A 547 -16.15 2.65 -46.76
C ALA A 547 -15.42 1.33 -47.00
N LYS A 548 -16.04 0.38 -47.73
CA LYS A 548 -15.37 -0.87 -48.11
C LYS A 548 -14.15 -0.62 -49.00
N LYS A 549 -14.24 0.28 -49.99
CA LYS A 549 -13.11 0.59 -50.87
C LYS A 549 -11.91 1.14 -50.12
N GLN A 550 -12.13 1.99 -49.11
CA GLN A 550 -11.05 2.55 -48.29
C GLN A 550 -10.45 1.51 -47.33
N LEU A 551 -11.26 0.61 -46.76
CA LEU A 551 -10.80 -0.48 -45.91
C LEU A 551 -9.96 -1.53 -46.63
N TYR A 552 -10.20 -1.75 -47.94
CA TYR A 552 -9.41 -2.68 -48.76
C TYR A 552 -8.22 -2.01 -49.48
N ALA A 553 -8.07 -0.69 -49.36
CA ALA A 553 -6.94 0.07 -49.92
C ALA A 553 -5.81 0.32 -48.92
N LYS A 554 -6.07 0.11 -47.62
CA LYS A 554 -5.07 -0.09 -46.57
C LYS A 554 -4.78 -1.59 -46.45
#